data_AF-A0A4Y2PEZ2-F1
#
_entry.id   AF-A0A4Y2PEZ2-F1
#
_cell.length_a   1.000
_cell.length_b   1.000
_cell.length_c   1.000
_cell.angle_alpha   90.00
_cell.angle_beta   90.00
_cell.angle_gamma   90.00
#
_symmetry.space_group_name_H-M   'P 1'
#
loop_
_entity.id
_entity.type
_entity.pdbx_description
1 polymer ?
#
loop_
_entity_poly.entity_id
_entity_poly.type
_entity_poly.pdbx_seq_one_letter_code
_entity_poly.pdbx_strand_id
1 'polypeptide(L)'
;MEQIQVRSEMKEKPKIVMDYNNTMGGLDRMDQNLKSFEIIKKRGKKCYRMIFFHIFDVAVWNSYVVYRKNGGKNTQLEFRLYLIDHVIEKYHSGQNFHRGRPGSEPNLLRLTE
;
A
#
# COMPACT_ATOMS: atom_id res chain seq x y z
N MET A 1 27.05 -2.35 26.95
CA MET A 1 27.71 -1.96 25.68
C MET A 1 27.58 -3.15 24.75
N GLU A 2 27.28 -2.92 23.47
CA GLU A 2 27.27 -3.98 22.45
C GLU A 2 28.36 -3.68 21.42
N GLN A 3 29.09 -4.72 21.02
CA GLN A 3 30.12 -4.64 20.00
C GLN A 3 29.52 -4.86 18.62
N ILE A 4 29.83 -3.96 17.68
CA ILE A 4 29.31 -4.02 16.32
C ILE A 4 30.49 -3.85 15.37
N GLN A 5 30.54 -4.68 14.34
CA GLN A 5 31.54 -4.55 13.29
C GLN A 5 31.12 -3.48 12.29
N VAL A 6 31.89 -2.40 12.20
CA VAL A 6 31.67 -1.30 11.27
C VAL A 6 32.91 -1.15 10.40
N ARG A 7 32.78 -1.38 9.09
CA ARG A 7 33.87 -1.19 8.11
C ARG A 7 35.19 -1.88 8.56
N SER A 8 35.08 -3.13 8.99
CA SER A 8 36.18 -3.98 9.48
C SER A 8 36.72 -3.65 10.88
N GLU A 9 36.23 -2.61 11.55
CA GLU A 9 36.59 -2.26 12.93
C GLU A 9 35.48 -2.66 13.92
N MET A 10 35.87 -3.19 15.09
CA MET A 10 34.93 -3.44 16.19
C MET A 10 34.72 -2.16 16.99
N LYS A 11 33.47 -1.67 17.04
CA LYS A 11 33.10 -0.48 17.81
C LYS A 11 32.07 -0.85 18.86
N GLU A 12 32.28 -0.38 20.08
CA GLU A 12 31.25 -0.46 21.12
C GLU A 12 30.28 0.70 20.99
N LYS A 13 28.99 0.38 21.04
CA LYS A 13 27.93 1.37 21.18
C LYS A 13 27.08 1.08 22.41
N PRO A 14 26.48 2.11 23.03
CA PRO A 14 25.45 1.93 24.03
C PRO A 14 24.26 1.15 23.46
N LYS A 15 23.71 0.24 24.27
CA LYS A 15 22.57 -0.59 23.87
C LYS A 15 21.36 0.24 23.41
N ILE A 16 21.12 1.37 24.10
CA ILE A 16 20.05 2.32 23.74
C ILE A 16 20.18 2.86 22.30
N VAL A 17 21.40 3.06 21.80
CA VAL A 17 21.65 3.53 20.42
C VAL A 17 21.33 2.42 19.42
N MET A 18 21.58 1.16 19.81
CA MET A 18 21.27 -0.01 18.97
C MET A 18 19.77 -0.25 18.88
N ASP A 19 19.07 -0.24 20.01
CA ASP A 19 17.62 -0.41 20.06
C ASP A 19 16.90 0.67 19.24
N TYR A 20 17.38 1.92 19.33
CA TYR A 20 16.86 3.02 18.51
C TYR A 20 17.07 2.77 17.01
N ASN A 21 18.31 2.49 16.58
CA ASN A 21 18.60 2.30 15.16
C ASN A 21 17.85 1.10 14.55
N ASN A 22 17.63 0.04 15.33
CA ASN A 22 16.90 -1.14 14.89
C ASN A 22 15.40 -0.85 14.65
N THR A 23 14.82 0.10 15.39
CA THR A 23 13.38 0.40 15.37
C THR A 23 13.02 1.64 14.57
N MET A 24 13.90 2.63 14.48
CA MET A 24 13.63 3.95 13.87
C MET A 24 13.14 3.85 12.42
N GLY A 25 13.65 2.89 11.62
CA GLY A 25 13.30 2.77 10.20
C GLY A 25 11.91 2.20 9.91
N GLY A 26 11.03 2.02 10.90
CA GLY A 26 9.67 1.51 10.67
C GLY A 26 8.83 2.42 9.76
N LEU A 27 8.83 3.72 10.04
CA LEU A 27 8.06 4.71 9.28
C LEU A 27 8.64 4.90 7.87
N ASP A 28 9.95 5.07 7.74
CA ASP A 28 10.61 5.23 6.44
C ASP A 28 10.35 4.04 5.50
N ARG A 29 10.35 2.82 6.06
CA ARG A 29 10.00 1.61 5.30
C ARG A 29 8.54 1.62 4.85
N MET A 30 7.61 2.04 5.71
CA MET A 30 6.21 2.20 5.30
C MET A 30 6.10 3.22 4.16
N ASP A 31 6.68 4.40 4.32
CA ASP A 31 6.63 5.46 3.30
C ASP A 31 7.25 5.04 1.97
N GLN A 32 8.34 4.27 2.01
CA GLN A 32 8.94 3.68 0.81
C GLN A 32 7.96 2.73 0.10
N ASN A 33 7.28 1.85 0.84
CA ASN A 33 6.31 0.91 0.29
C ASN A 33 5.05 1.60 -0.25
N LEU A 34 4.62 2.70 0.37
CA LEU A 34 3.49 3.50 -0.10
C LEU A 34 3.82 4.23 -1.40
N LYS A 35 5.01 4.82 -1.51
CA LYS A 35 5.48 5.50 -2.73
C LYS A 35 5.50 4.59 -3.96
N SER A 36 5.78 3.30 -3.80
CA SER A 36 5.76 2.33 -4.91
C SER A 36 4.39 2.14 -5.57
N PHE A 37 3.30 2.43 -4.85
CA PHE A 37 1.92 2.22 -5.32
C PHE A 37 1.05 3.47 -5.15
N GLU A 38 1.64 4.65 -5.15
CA GLU A 38 0.94 5.90 -4.88
C GLU A 38 -0.18 6.15 -5.89
N ILE A 39 -1.43 6.21 -5.42
CA ILE A 39 -2.61 6.46 -6.26
C ILE A 39 -2.66 7.93 -6.73
N ILE A 40 -1.91 8.80 -6.07
CA ILE A 40 -1.93 10.23 -6.28
C ILE A 40 -1.03 10.62 -7.47
N LYS A 41 -1.61 10.76 -8.66
CA LYS A 41 -0.94 11.49 -9.76
C LYS A 41 -0.77 12.97 -9.39
N LYS A 42 0.46 13.49 -9.52
CA LYS A 42 0.92 14.83 -9.07
C LYS A 42 0.18 16.05 -9.69
N ARG A 43 -0.68 15.88 -10.70
CA ARG A 43 -1.26 17.01 -11.46
C ARG A 43 -2.68 17.34 -10.98
N GLY A 44 -2.86 18.59 -10.52
CA GLY A 44 -4.17 19.27 -10.47
C GLY A 44 -5.19 18.81 -9.40
N LYS A 45 -4.76 18.42 -8.19
CA LYS A 45 -5.68 17.94 -7.13
C LYS A 45 -5.96 18.97 -6.04
N LYS A 46 -7.24 19.07 -5.66
CA LYS A 46 -7.69 19.74 -4.42
C LYS A 46 -7.17 18.96 -3.19
N CYS A 47 -6.68 19.66 -2.16
CA CYS A 47 -5.96 19.07 -1.02
C CYS A 47 -6.70 17.91 -0.32
N TYR A 48 -8.03 17.97 -0.21
CA TYR A 48 -8.81 16.90 0.43
C TYR A 48 -8.70 15.55 -0.31
N ARG A 49 -8.54 15.55 -1.64
CA ARG A 49 -8.35 14.31 -2.40
C ARG A 49 -7.01 13.67 -2.06
N MET A 50 -5.98 14.49 -1.85
CA MET A 50 -4.66 14.01 -1.46
C MET A 50 -4.72 13.29 -0.11
N ILE A 51 -5.37 13.91 0.87
CA ILE A 51 -5.56 13.32 2.21
C ILE A 51 -6.34 12.00 2.11
N PHE A 52 -7.46 11.99 1.39
CA PHE A 52 -8.27 10.78 1.21
C PHE A 52 -7.48 9.62 0.61
N PHE A 53 -6.79 9.85 -0.51
CA PHE A 53 -6.03 8.79 -1.18
C PHE A 53 -4.84 8.33 -0.33
N HIS A 54 -4.20 9.23 0.40
CA HIS A 54 -3.13 8.84 1.32
C HIS A 54 -3.63 7.92 2.44
N ILE A 55 -4.75 8.27 3.09
CA ILE A 55 -5.38 7.42 4.11
C ILE A 55 -5.78 6.07 3.51
N PHE A 56 -6.31 6.06 2.28
CA PHE A 56 -6.66 4.83 1.59
C PHE A 56 -5.43 3.94 1.31
N ASP A 57 -4.33 4.52 0.82
CA ASP A 57 -3.08 3.79 0.57
C ASP A 57 -2.51 3.18 1.86
N VAL A 58 -2.57 3.91 2.97
CA VAL A 58 -2.19 3.41 4.31
C VAL A 58 -3.11 2.26 4.75
N ALA A 59 -4.43 2.37 4.53
CA ALA A 59 -5.37 1.30 4.87
C ALA A 59 -5.08 0.01 4.08
N VAL A 60 -4.80 0.13 2.78
CA VAL A 60 -4.41 -1.03 1.94
C VAL A 60 -3.11 -1.64 2.43
N TRP A 61 -2.09 -0.82 2.75
CA TRP A 61 -0.84 -1.32 3.32
C TRP A 61 -1.04 -2.06 4.64
N ASN A 62 -1.82 -1.48 5.57
CA ASN A 62 -2.11 -2.12 6.85
C ASN A 62 -2.82 -3.46 6.68
N SER A 63 -3.78 -3.54 5.75
CA SER A 63 -4.48 -4.79 5.43
C SER A 63 -3.52 -5.86 4.90
N TYR A 64 -2.55 -5.47 4.05
CA TYR A 64 -1.51 -6.35 3.57
C TYR A 64 -0.59 -6.84 4.70
N VAL A 65 -0.19 -5.96 5.62
CA VAL A 65 0.63 -6.35 6.79
C VAL A 65 -0.09 -7.39 7.64
N VAL A 66 -1.39 -7.20 7.90
CA VAL A 66 -2.22 -8.20 8.62
C VAL A 66 -2.30 -9.50 7.85
N TYR A 67 -2.58 -9.45 6.54
CA TYR A 67 -2.61 -10.64 5.68
C TYR A 67 -1.29 -11.44 5.73
N ARG A 68 -0.14 -10.76 5.65
CA ARG A 68 1.19 -11.37 5.75
C ARG A 68 1.44 -12.00 7.13
N LYS A 69 1.01 -11.33 8.21
CA LYS A 69 1.10 -11.88 9.58
C LYS A 69 0.24 -13.14 9.75
N ASN A 70 -0.86 -13.25 9.02
CA ASN A 70 -1.75 -14.40 9.04
C ASN A 70 -1.31 -15.54 8.09
N GLY A 71 -0.05 -15.55 7.64
CA GLY A 71 0.50 -16.61 6.77
C GLY A 71 0.30 -16.39 5.28
N GLY A 72 -0.17 -15.21 4.87
CA GLY A 72 -0.27 -14.82 3.47
C GLY A 72 1.09 -14.86 2.76
N LYS A 73 1.12 -15.44 1.56
CA LYS A 73 2.35 -15.66 0.77
C LYS A 73 2.49 -14.69 -0.40
N ASN A 74 1.40 -14.05 -0.80
CA ASN A 74 1.39 -13.16 -1.95
C ASN A 74 2.32 -11.97 -1.72
N THR A 75 2.95 -11.53 -2.81
CA THR A 75 3.62 -10.24 -2.88
C THR A 75 2.59 -9.10 -2.72
N GLN A 76 3.07 -7.90 -2.44
CA GLN A 76 2.18 -6.74 -2.30
C GLN A 76 1.40 -6.43 -3.58
N LEU A 77 2.01 -6.65 -4.74
CA LEU A 77 1.36 -6.46 -6.04
C LEU A 77 0.23 -7.48 -6.24
N GLU A 78 0.52 -8.77 -6.04
CA GLU A 78 -0.46 -9.86 -6.15
C GLU A 78 -1.63 -9.67 -5.16
N PHE A 79 -1.33 -9.26 -3.92
CA PHE A 79 -2.37 -8.95 -2.94
C PHE A 79 -3.29 -7.81 -3.41
N ARG A 80 -2.71 -6.76 -4.03
CA ARG A 80 -3.49 -5.63 -4.56
C ARG A 80 -4.34 -6.03 -5.75
N LEU A 81 -3.82 -6.84 -6.68
CA LEU A 81 -4.60 -7.38 -7.80
C LEU A 81 -5.78 -8.21 -7.29
N TYR A 82 -5.52 -9.14 -6.37
CA TYR A 82 -6.57 -9.93 -5.71
C TYR A 82 -7.64 -9.05 -5.05
N LEU A 83 -7.23 -7.99 -4.35
CA LEU A 83 -8.15 -7.04 -3.72
C LEU A 83 -8.99 -6.29 -4.77
N ILE A 84 -8.38 -5.86 -5.87
CA ILE A 84 -9.07 -5.17 -6.97
C ILE A 84 -10.13 -6.10 -7.57
N ASP A 85 -9.75 -7.32 -7.91
CA ASP A 85 -10.66 -8.32 -8.50
C ASP A 85 -11.85 -8.59 -7.58
N HIS A 86 -11.61 -8.80 -6.28
CA HIS A 86 -12.67 -9.04 -5.29
C HIS A 86 -13.60 -7.84 -5.11
N VAL A 87 -13.06 -6.61 -5.12
CA VAL A 87 -13.88 -5.40 -5.01
C VAL A 87 -14.74 -5.23 -6.26
N ILE A 88 -14.19 -5.47 -7.45
CA ILE A 88 -14.95 -5.43 -8.69
C ILE A 88 -16.05 -6.49 -8.66
N GLU A 89 -15.71 -7.76 -8.41
CA GLU A 89 -16.66 -8.88 -8.31
C GLU A 89 -17.82 -8.59 -7.36
N LYS A 90 -17.49 -8.10 -6.16
CA LYS A 90 -18.48 -7.85 -5.10
C LYS A 90 -19.43 -6.69 -5.43
N TYR A 91 -18.93 -5.63 -6.09
CA TYR A 91 -19.68 -4.38 -6.26
C TYR A 91 -20.06 -4.05 -7.70
N HIS A 92 -19.65 -4.83 -8.71
CA HIS A 92 -20.02 -4.58 -10.12
C HIS A 92 -21.53 -4.74 -10.37
N SER A 93 -22.25 -5.52 -9.56
CA SER A 93 -23.67 -5.83 -9.75
C SER A 93 -24.64 -4.77 -9.18
N GLY A 94 -24.14 -3.63 -8.70
CA GLY A 94 -24.94 -2.63 -7.99
C GLY A 94 -25.42 -1.43 -8.81
N GLN A 95 -25.04 -1.31 -10.10
CA GLN A 95 -25.36 -0.12 -10.89
C GLN A 95 -26.56 -0.33 -11.82
N ASN A 96 -27.76 -0.43 -11.23
CA ASN A 96 -28.98 -0.06 -11.93
C ASN A 96 -29.04 1.47 -12.04
N PHE A 97 -28.19 2.08 -12.88
CA PHE A 97 -28.36 3.47 -13.28
C PHE A 97 -29.47 3.57 -14.34
N HIS A 98 -30.71 3.32 -13.94
CA HIS A 98 -31.86 3.67 -14.77
C HIS A 98 -32.33 5.09 -14.46
N ARG A 99 -31.75 6.07 -15.19
CA ARG A 99 -32.48 7.08 -15.99
C ARG A 99 -31.50 8.04 -16.67
N GLY A 100 -31.24 7.78 -17.95
CA GLY A 100 -30.46 8.63 -18.84
C GLY A 100 -30.04 7.89 -20.11
N ARG A 101 -29.68 8.64 -21.17
CA ARG A 101 -29.13 8.10 -22.42
C ARG A 101 -27.91 7.23 -22.09
N PRO A 102 -27.85 5.96 -22.52
CA PRO A 102 -26.73 5.08 -22.19
C PRO A 102 -25.45 5.69 -22.75
N GLY A 103 -24.58 6.14 -21.85
CA GLY A 103 -23.20 6.46 -22.19
C GLY A 103 -22.49 5.16 -22.52
N SER A 104 -21.54 5.21 -23.46
CA SER A 104 -20.60 4.13 -23.74
C SER A 104 -19.66 3.94 -22.55
N GLU A 105 -20.18 3.47 -21.42
CA GLU A 105 -19.37 3.08 -20.27
C GLU A 105 -18.59 1.81 -20.65
N PRO A 106 -17.26 1.79 -20.49
CA PRO A 106 -16.48 0.61 -20.81
C PRO A 106 -16.86 -0.48 -19.82
N ASN A 107 -17.44 -1.57 -20.33
CA ASN A 107 -17.64 -2.78 -19.56
C ASN A 107 -16.27 -3.23 -19.01
N LEU A 108 -16.09 -3.22 -17.70
CA LEU A 108 -14.81 -3.57 -17.06
C LEU A 108 -14.43 -5.04 -17.28
N LEU A 109 -15.40 -5.91 -17.57
CA LEU A 109 -15.20 -7.32 -17.92
C LEU A 109 -14.78 -7.53 -19.39
N ARG A 110 -14.82 -6.47 -20.21
CA ARG A 110 -14.41 -6.52 -21.63
C ARG A 110 -12.90 -6.45 -21.84
N LEU A 111 -12.12 -6.28 -20.77
CA LEU A 111 -10.65 -6.28 -20.80
C LEU A 111 -10.07 -7.67 -20.49
N THR A 112 -10.72 -8.71 -21.02
CA THR A 112 -10.13 -10.05 -21.15
C THR A 112 -9.72 -10.20 -22.61
N GLU A 113 -8.50 -10.72 -22.85
CA GLU A 113 -7.90 -10.87 -24.19
C GLU A 113 -8.80 -11.61 -25.18
#